data_AF-A0A3P8IGI0-F1
#
_entry.id   AF-A0A3P8IGI0-F1
#
_cell.length_a   1.000
_cell.length_b   1.000
_cell.length_c   1.000
_cell.angle_alpha   90.00
_cell.angle_beta   90.00
_cell.angle_gamma   90.00
#
_symmetry.space_group_name_H-M   'P 1'
#
loop_
_entity.id
_entity.type
_entity.pdbx_description
1 polymer ?
#
loop_
_entity_poly.entity_id
_entity_poly.type
_entity_poly.pdbx_seq_one_letter_code
_entity_poly.pdbx_strand_id
1 'polypeptide(L)'
;MHHSQIDIEVLRSSGVLLDTEVLSQNQPSSRNDDAYLLQIFTAPVFEKDGFFMELIQRHAGASGFGAANITALWRAAELARSETNPRTTKRSAS
;
A
#
# COMPACT_ATOMS: atom_id res chain seq x y z
N MET A 1 -21.85 -1.99 -20.42
CA MET A 1 -21.17 -1.62 -19.17
C MET A 1 -19.68 -1.75 -19.44
N HIS A 2 -18.91 -0.65 -19.37
CA HIS A 2 -17.46 -0.72 -19.54
C HIS A 2 -16.88 -1.27 -18.24
N HIS A 3 -16.39 -2.52 -18.24
CA HIS A 3 -15.44 -2.93 -17.21
C HIS A 3 -14.20 -2.06 -17.44
N SER A 4 -13.95 -1.09 -16.54
CA SER A 4 -12.71 -0.34 -16.54
C SER A 4 -11.60 -1.32 -16.16
N GLN A 5 -10.95 -1.87 -17.17
CA GLN A 5 -9.81 -2.75 -16.99
C GLN A 5 -8.70 -1.93 -16.34
N ILE A 6 -8.31 -2.29 -15.13
CA ILE A 6 -7.26 -1.58 -14.40
C ILE A 6 -5.92 -1.89 -15.09
N ASP A 7 -5.23 -0.84 -15.53
CA ASP A 7 -3.89 -0.97 -16.11
C ASP A 7 -2.84 -1.13 -14.99
N ILE A 8 -2.18 -2.28 -14.97
CA ILE A 8 -1.16 -2.62 -13.98
C ILE A 8 0.04 -1.68 -14.05
N GLU A 9 0.39 -1.20 -15.24
CA GLU A 9 1.55 -0.31 -15.40
C GLU A 9 1.26 1.08 -14.84
N VAL A 10 0.00 1.52 -14.95
CA VAL A 10 -0.47 2.76 -14.29
C VAL A 10 -0.43 2.62 -12.77
N LEU A 11 -0.90 1.49 -12.21
CA LEU A 11 -0.82 1.25 -10.77
C LEU A 11 0.63 1.28 -10.27
N ARG A 12 1.52 0.58 -10.98
CA ARG A 12 2.95 0.51 -10.65
C ARG A 12 3.61 1.88 -10.67
N SER A 13 3.41 2.65 -11.74
CA SER A 13 4.04 3.96 -11.91
C SER A 13 3.51 5.02 -10.95
N SER A 14 2.26 4.88 -10.49
CA SER A 14 1.64 5.78 -9.50
C SER A 14 1.98 5.44 -8.04
N GLY A 15 2.58 4.28 -7.76
CA GLY A 15 2.84 3.83 -6.40
C GLY A 15 1.60 3.30 -5.67
N VAL A 16 0.54 2.96 -6.41
CA VAL A 16 -0.66 2.33 -5.86
C VAL A 16 -0.38 0.85 -5.58
N LEU A 17 -0.75 0.42 -4.38
CA LEU A 17 -0.64 -0.95 -3.91
C LEU A 17 -1.97 -1.69 -4.10
N LEU A 18 -1.90 -2.94 -4.56
CA LEU A 18 -3.06 -3.82 -4.76
C LEU A 18 -3.01 -4.95 -3.73
N ASP A 19 -4.08 -5.12 -2.97
CA ASP A 19 -4.29 -6.26 -2.06
C ASP A 19 -5.63 -6.93 -2.36
N THR A 20 -5.71 -8.25 -2.23
CA THR A 20 -6.94 -9.02 -2.48
C THR A 20 -7.54 -9.45 -1.15
N GLU A 21 -8.84 -9.25 -0.97
CA GLU A 21 -9.55 -9.69 0.22
C GLU A 21 -10.23 -11.03 -0.04
N VAL A 22 -9.81 -12.05 0.72
CA VAL A 22 -10.52 -13.33 0.73
C VAL A 22 -11.79 -13.15 1.55
N LEU A 23 -12.92 -12.91 0.87
CA LEU A 23 -14.22 -12.92 1.52
C LEU A 23 -14.54 -14.35 1.99
N SER A 24 -14.93 -14.48 3.26
CA SER A 24 -15.31 -15.77 3.86
C SER A 24 -16.32 -16.51 2.97
N GLN A 25 -16.12 -17.83 2.81
CA GLN A 25 -16.79 -18.74 1.86
C GLN A 25 -18.33 -18.75 1.88
N ASN A 26 -18.98 -17.98 2.75
CA ASN A 26 -20.43 -17.91 2.91
C ASN A 26 -21.07 -16.69 2.21
N GLN A 27 -20.29 -15.82 1.54
CA GLN A 27 -20.84 -14.81 0.65
C GLN A 27 -20.81 -15.34 -0.78
N PRO A 28 -21.95 -15.35 -1.51
CA PRO A 28 -21.93 -15.65 -2.93
C PRO A 28 -21.26 -14.46 -3.62
N SER A 29 -19.93 -14.54 -3.82
CA SER A 29 -19.31 -13.72 -4.83
C SER A 29 -19.98 -14.13 -6.15
N SER A 30 -20.72 -13.21 -6.78
CA SER A 30 -20.94 -13.33 -8.21
C SER A 30 -19.54 -13.50 -8.80
N ARG A 31 -19.28 -14.63 -9.47
CA ARG A 31 -17.96 -15.08 -9.96
C ARG A 31 -17.15 -14.06 -10.77
N ASN A 32 -17.69 -12.88 -11.01
CA ASN A 32 -17.13 -11.83 -11.84
C ASN A 32 -16.60 -10.61 -11.05
N ASP A 33 -16.79 -10.54 -9.72
CA ASP A 33 -16.36 -9.38 -8.92
C ASP A 33 -15.45 -9.82 -7.78
N ASP A 34 -14.15 -9.86 -8.04
CA ASP A 34 -13.12 -10.09 -7.01
C ASP A 34 -13.08 -8.91 -6.03
N ALA A 35 -12.99 -9.21 -4.74
CA ALA A 35 -12.82 -8.21 -3.69
C ALA A 35 -11.34 -7.85 -3.56
N TYR A 36 -11.02 -6.57 -3.77
CA TYR A 36 -9.66 -6.06 -3.67
C TYR A 36 -9.65 -4.61 -3.19
N LEU A 37 -8.46 -4.19 -2.77
CA LEU A 37 -8.14 -2.88 -2.23
C LEU A 37 -7.04 -2.26 -3.10
N LEU A 38 -7.25 -1.01 -3.52
CA LEU A 38 -6.21 -0.17 -4.09
C LEU A 38 -5.87 0.90 -3.04
N GLN A 39 -4.61 0.96 -2.61
CA GLN A 39 -4.17 1.87 -1.55
C GLN A 39 -2.96 2.68 -2.01
N ILE A 40 -2.91 3.95 -1.63
CA ILE A 40 -1.70 4.78 -1.75
C ILE A 40 -1.56 5.63 -0.48
N PHE A 41 -0.32 5.81 -0.04
CA PHE A 41 0.03 6.53 1.17
C PHE A 41 0.86 7.75 0.84
N THR A 42 0.65 8.85 1.58
CA THR A 42 1.49 10.03 1.45
C THR A 42 2.82 9.82 2.18
N ALA A 43 3.83 10.60 1.80
CA ALA A 43 4.95 10.86 2.71
C ALA A 43 4.44 11.46 4.03
N PRO A 44 5.24 11.43 5.11
CA PRO A 44 4.86 12.08 6.36
C PRO A 44 4.49 13.53 6.13
N VAL A 45 3.32 13.96 6.62
CA VAL A 45 2.82 15.34 6.43
C VAL A 45 3.50 16.30 7.41
N PHE A 46 3.95 15.78 8.54
CA PHE A 46 4.66 16.53 9.58
C PHE A 46 6.04 15.91 9.83
N GLU A 47 7.02 16.73 10.19
CA GLU A 47 8.42 16.30 10.30
C GLU A 47 8.71 15.28 11.40
N LYS A 48 7.88 15.20 12.45
CA LYS A 48 8.19 14.42 13.66
C LYS A 48 7.15 13.39 14.08
N ASP A 49 5.94 13.42 13.51
CA ASP A 49 4.79 12.81 14.18
C ASP A 49 4.30 11.50 13.56
N GLY A 50 5.07 10.90 12.63
CA GLY A 50 4.68 9.61 12.02
C GLY A 50 3.32 9.64 11.32
N PHE A 51 2.78 10.84 11.08
CA PHE A 51 1.45 11.05 10.52
C PHE A 51 1.53 11.03 9.00
N PHE A 52 0.69 10.20 8.40
CA PHE A 52 0.51 10.08 6.95
C PHE A 52 -0.99 10.03 6.64
N MET A 53 -1.33 10.29 5.39
CA MET A 53 -2.69 10.11 4.87
C MET A 53 -2.72 8.90 3.94
N GLU A 54 -3.90 8.30 3.85
CA GLU A 54 -4.18 7.17 2.98
C GLU A 54 -5.34 7.53 2.04
N LEU A 55 -5.19 7.17 0.76
CA LEU A 55 -6.32 7.05 -0.16
C LEU A 55 -6.54 5.57 -0.47
N ILE A 56 -7.76 5.10 -0.22
CA ILE A 56 -8.18 3.72 -0.40
C ILE A 56 -9.42 3.63 -1.29
N GLN A 57 -9.36 2.80 -2.32
CA GLN A 57 -10.50 2.40 -3.14
C GLN A 57 -10.81 0.92 -2.89
N ARG A 58 -12.07 0.64 -2.60
CA ARG A 58 -12.58 -0.70 -2.27
C ARG A 58 -13.43 -1.20 -3.43
N HIS A 59 -13.14 -2.39 -3.92
CA HIS A 59 -13.92 -3.05 -4.97
C HIS A 59 -14.74 -4.21 -4.40
N ALA A 60 -15.91 -4.48 -4.98
CA ALA A 60 -16.76 -5.63 -4.67
C ALA A 60 -17.02 -5.87 -3.16
N GLY A 61 -17.19 -4.80 -2.39
CA GLY A 61 -17.52 -4.91 -0.96
C GLY A 61 -16.34 -5.26 -0.04
N ALA A 62 -15.10 -5.17 -0.51
CA ALA A 62 -13.89 -5.33 0.31
C ALA A 62 -13.95 -4.44 1.57
N SER A 63 -13.88 -5.05 2.75
CA SER A 63 -14.06 -4.42 4.06
C SER A 63 -12.79 -4.40 4.92
N GLY A 64 -11.80 -5.20 4.57
CA GLY A 64 -10.52 -5.34 5.26
C GLY A 64 -9.58 -4.14 5.05
N PHE A 65 -8.37 -4.24 5.61
CA PHE A 65 -7.40 -3.13 5.63
C PHE A 65 -6.21 -3.31 4.69
N GLY A 66 -6.05 -4.49 4.08
CA GLY A 66 -4.91 -4.79 3.20
C GLY A 66 -3.62 -4.98 4.00
N ALA A 67 -3.47 -6.13 4.67
CA ALA A 67 -2.33 -6.41 5.53
C ALA A 67 -0.99 -6.43 4.75
N ALA A 68 -1.01 -6.84 3.48
CA ALA A 68 0.17 -6.82 2.64
C ALA A 68 0.56 -5.37 2.28
N ASN A 69 -0.45 -4.51 2.03
CA ASN A 69 -0.23 -3.10 1.74
C ASN A 69 0.36 -2.34 2.95
N ILE A 70 -0.12 -2.62 4.16
CA ILE A 70 0.47 -2.07 5.40
C ILE A 70 1.92 -2.53 5.59
N THR A 71 2.21 -3.80 5.30
CA THR A 71 3.58 -4.33 5.37
C THR A 71 4.51 -3.63 4.38
N ALA A 72 4.03 -3.38 3.15
CA ALA A 72 4.77 -2.65 2.14
C ALA A 72 5.04 -1.19 2.56
N LEU A 73 4.03 -0.51 3.12
CA LEU A 73 4.18 0.84 3.69
C LEU A 73 5.27 0.88 4.76
N TRP A 74 5.23 -0.06 5.72
CA TRP A 74 6.21 -0.11 6.81
C TRP A 74 7.64 -0.28 6.29
N ARG A 75 7.85 -1.17 5.31
CA ARG A 75 9.16 -1.38 4.68
C ARG A 75 9.66 -0.12 3.97
N ALA A 76 8.79 0.57 3.25
CA ALA A 76 9.14 1.82 2.58
C ALA A 76 9.53 2.92 3.58
N ALA A 77 8.79 3.04 4.68
CA ALA A 77 9.09 4.01 5.74
C ALA A 77 10.43 3.72 6.43
N GLU A 78 10.74 2.44 6.70
CA GLU A 78 12.01 2.05 7.33
C GLU A 78 13.20 2.33 6.41
N LEU A 79 13.05 2.04 5.11
CA LEU A 79 14.08 2.34 4.11
C LEU A 79 14.39 3.85 4.07
N ALA A 80 13.36 4.69 3.95
CA ALA A 80 13.52 6.14 3.93
C ALA A 80 14.19 6.69 5.21
N ARG A 81 13.85 6.11 6.37
CA ARG A 81 14.48 6.48 7.65
C ARG A 81 15.96 6.12 7.70
N SER A 82 16.34 4.97 7.15
CA SER A 82 17.73 4.52 7.11
C SER A 82 18.63 5.41 6.24
N GLU A 83 18.09 5.96 5.15
CA GLU A 83 18.81 6.86 4.24
C GLU A 83 19.05 8.25 4.85
N THR A 84 18.23 8.65 5.83
CA THR A 84 18.28 10.00 6.44
C THR A 84 19.26 10.10 7.63
N ASN A 85 19.95 9.01 8.01
CA ASN A 85 20.93 9.01 9.12
C ASN A 85 22.40 8.97 8.63
N PRO A 86 23.07 10.10 8.35
CA PRO A 86 24.45 10.12 7.85
C PRO A 86 25.54 9.79 8.91
N ARG A 87 25.21 9.29 10.11
CA ARG A 87 26.17 9.14 11.22
C ARG A 87 26.84 7.77 11.37
N THR A 88 26.55 6.77 10.53
CA THR A 88 27.08 5.40 10.70
C THR A 88 28.21 4.99 9.74
N THR A 89 28.55 5.78 8.72
CA THR A 89 29.52 5.35 7.68
C THR A 89 30.98 5.82 7.90
N LYS A 90 31.36 6.35 9.07
CA LYS A 90 32.76 6.77 9.34
C LYS A 90 33.27 6.38 10.73
N ARG A 91 33.42 5.08 11.03
CA ARG A 91 34.30 4.59 12.11
C ARG A 91 34.79 3.15 11.83
N SER A 92 35.55 2.94 10.76
CA SER A 92 36.36 1.72 10.59
C SER A 92 37.42 1.91 9.48
N ALA A 93 38.22 2.96 9.59
CA ALA A 93 39.46 3.12 8.84
C ALA A 93 40.36 4.12 9.57
N SER A 94 41.02 3.68 10.65
CA SER A 94 42.29 4.18 11.18
C SER A 94 42.76 3.23 12.29
#